data_AF-A0A0B6YIF5-F1
#
_entry.id   AF-A0A0B6YIF5-F1
#
_cell.length_a   1.000
_cell.length_b   1.000
_cell.length_c   1.000
_cell.angle_alpha   90.00
_cell.angle_beta   90.00
_cell.angle_gamma   90.00
#
_symmetry.space_group_name_H-M   'P 1'
#
loop_
_entity.id
_entity.type
_entity.pdbx_description
1 polymer ?
#
loop_
_entity_poly.entity_id
_entity_poly.type
_entity_poly.pdbx_seq_one_letter_code
_entity_poly.pdbx_strand_id
1 'polypeptide(L)'
;QDESEKKRLHIDWIPKPFPQKVIRAPVPWHSVFANRKSFIDTRLFITNPIMLKLQNLWFNEFCHLRFVNIKKLAAADLPLLPAEFESLVKTQCWESHEFLRKVWIPTCAKLFV
;
A
#
# COMPACT_ATOMS: atom_id res chain seq x y z
N GLN A 1 -30.72 -22.59 44.47
CA GLN A 1 -31.03 -21.16 44.29
C GLN A 1 -32.55 -21.04 44.40
N ASP A 2 -33.06 -20.08 45.16
CA ASP A 2 -34.50 -19.98 45.43
C ASP A 2 -35.23 -19.25 44.29
N GLU A 3 -36.08 -19.98 43.56
CA GLU A 3 -36.83 -19.47 42.41
C GLU A 3 -37.96 -18.50 42.82
N SER A 4 -38.44 -18.59 44.05
CA SER A 4 -39.52 -17.72 44.56
C SER A 4 -39.01 -16.29 44.78
N GLU A 5 -37.86 -16.17 45.45
CA GLU A 5 -37.17 -14.90 45.67
C GLU A 5 -36.69 -14.27 44.36
N LYS A 6 -36.25 -15.08 43.41
CA LYS A 6 -35.85 -14.59 42.08
C LYS A 6 -37.01 -13.93 41.32
N LYS A 7 -38.21 -14.52 41.38
CA LYS A 7 -39.43 -13.94 40.80
C LYS A 7 -39.84 -12.66 41.51
N ARG A 8 -39.78 -12.61 42.85
CA ARG A 8 -40.08 -11.41 43.65
C ARG A 8 -39.18 -10.23 43.32
N LEU A 9 -37.91 -10.51 43.03
CA LEU A 9 -36.89 -9.50 42.69
C LEU A 9 -36.84 -9.17 41.18
N HIS A 10 -37.73 -9.76 40.36
CA HIS A 10 -37.78 -9.54 38.91
C HIS A 10 -36.43 -9.80 38.20
N ILE A 11 -35.68 -10.80 38.67
CA ILE A 11 -34.38 -11.16 38.06
C ILE A 11 -34.65 -12.20 36.96
N ASP A 12 -34.93 -11.74 35.75
CA ASP A 12 -35.24 -12.62 34.62
C ASP A 12 -34.02 -13.42 34.13
N TRP A 13 -32.83 -12.82 34.20
CA TRP A 13 -31.60 -13.44 33.73
C TRP A 13 -30.41 -13.18 34.66
N ILE A 14 -29.59 -14.22 34.88
CA ILE A 14 -28.35 -14.13 35.64
C ILE A 14 -27.20 -14.34 34.66
N PRO A 15 -26.25 -13.40 34.56
CA PRO A 15 -25.07 -13.58 33.72
C PRO A 15 -24.33 -14.85 34.09
N LYS A 16 -24.22 -15.77 33.14
CA LYS A 16 -23.36 -16.95 33.30
C LYS A 16 -21.91 -16.50 33.13
N PRO A 17 -20.99 -16.90 34.01
CA PRO A 17 -19.58 -16.62 33.79
C PRO A 17 -19.17 -17.23 32.45
N PHE A 18 -18.49 -16.44 31.63
CA PHE A 18 -17.93 -16.97 30.39
C PHE A 18 -16.95 -18.09 30.75
N PRO A 19 -16.98 -19.24 30.05
CA PRO A 19 -16.02 -20.30 30.30
C PRO A 19 -14.62 -19.73 30.06
N GLN A 20 -13.76 -19.83 31.07
CA GLN A 20 -12.36 -19.46 30.94
C GLN A 20 -11.71 -20.44 29.96
N LYS A 21 -11.47 -19.98 28.73
CA LYS A 21 -10.75 -20.76 27.72
C LYS A 21 -9.27 -20.45 27.86
N VAL A 22 -8.51 -21.40 28.40
CA VAL A 22 -7.05 -21.32 28.42
C VAL A 22 -6.53 -21.95 27.14
N ILE A 23 -5.99 -21.13 26.24
CA ILE A 23 -5.28 -21.62 25.07
C ILE A 23 -3.87 -22.04 25.52
N ARG A 24 -3.58 -23.34 25.51
CA ARG A 24 -2.26 -23.88 25.84
C ARG A 24 -1.48 -24.25 24.58
N ALA A 25 -0.17 -24.01 24.61
CA ALA A 25 0.72 -24.35 23.51
C ALA A 25 0.96 -25.87 23.40
N PRO A 26 1.27 -26.38 22.19
CA PRO A 26 1.26 -25.65 20.92
C PRO A 26 -0.16 -25.54 20.34
N VAL A 27 -0.53 -24.33 19.92
CA VAL A 27 -1.81 -24.12 19.23
C VAL A 27 -1.78 -24.77 17.84
N PRO A 28 -2.91 -25.30 17.32
CA PRO A 28 -2.94 -25.99 16.02
C PRO A 28 -2.40 -25.15 14.85
N TRP A 29 -2.48 -23.83 14.95
CA TRP A 29 -2.00 -22.89 13.94
C TRP A 29 -0.58 -22.36 14.21
N HIS A 30 0.12 -22.84 15.24
CA HIS A 30 1.43 -22.29 15.65
C HIS A 30 2.43 -22.32 14.50
N SER A 31 2.62 -23.50 13.89
CA SER A 31 3.60 -23.68 12.81
C SER A 31 3.21 -22.88 11.56
N VAL A 32 1.92 -22.84 11.24
CA VAL A 32 1.41 -22.04 10.10
C VAL A 32 1.68 -20.56 10.34
N PHE A 33 1.38 -20.05 11.53
CA PHE A 33 1.63 -18.67 11.91
C PHE A 33 3.13 -18.34 11.86
N ALA A 34 3.98 -19.17 12.47
CA ALA A 34 5.43 -18.96 12.49
C ALA A 34 6.01 -18.91 11.06
N ASN A 35 5.60 -19.84 10.20
CA ASN A 35 6.03 -19.87 8.80
C ASN A 35 5.57 -18.63 8.02
N ARG A 36 4.30 -18.23 8.19
CA ARG A 36 3.76 -17.03 7.52
C ARG A 36 4.41 -15.76 8.02
N LYS A 37 4.68 -15.65 9.32
CA LYS A 37 5.38 -14.52 9.93
C LYS A 37 6.79 -14.39 9.36
N SER A 38 7.58 -15.46 9.36
CA SER A 38 8.92 -15.46 8.77
C SER A 38 8.92 -15.09 7.28
N PHE A 39 7.95 -15.60 6.52
CA PHE A 39 7.75 -15.22 5.11
C PHE A 39 7.47 -13.72 4.95
N ILE A 40 6.58 -13.16 5.78
CA ILE A 40 6.22 -11.74 5.76
C ILE A 40 7.43 -10.87 6.14
N ASP A 41 8.13 -11.22 7.23
CA ASP A 41 9.27 -10.47 7.74
C ASP A 41 10.39 -10.38 6.69
N THR A 42 10.55 -11.41 5.85
CA THR A 42 11.60 -11.46 4.82
C THR A 42 11.17 -10.97 3.44
N ARG A 43 9.87 -10.82 3.16
CA ARG A 43 9.38 -10.57 1.78
C ARG A 43 8.39 -9.43 1.63
N LEU A 44 7.67 -9.05 2.68
CA LEU A 44 6.61 -8.06 2.56
C LEU A 44 7.18 -6.64 2.40
N PHE A 45 8.32 -6.34 3.03
CA PHE A 45 9.06 -5.06 2.96
C PHE A 45 8.22 -3.78 3.16
N ILE A 46 6.98 -3.88 3.64
CA ILE A 46 6.06 -2.73 3.81
C ILE A 46 6.56 -1.72 4.85
N THR A 47 7.36 -2.15 5.82
CA THR A 47 8.01 -1.30 6.83
C THR A 47 9.46 -0.99 6.48
N ASN A 48 9.94 -1.36 5.28
CA ASN A 48 11.32 -1.09 4.91
C ASN A 48 11.51 0.44 4.80
N PRO A 49 12.46 1.04 5.56
CA PRO A 49 12.70 2.48 5.52
C PRO A 49 13.02 3.01 4.12
N ILE A 50 13.44 2.13 3.19
CA ILE A 50 13.65 2.50 1.79
C ILE A 50 12.38 3.01 1.11
N MET A 51 11.19 2.52 1.50
CA MET A 51 9.93 2.97 0.90
C MET A 51 9.69 4.45 1.17
N LEU A 52 9.97 4.91 2.39
CA LEU A 52 9.88 6.31 2.75
C LEU A 52 10.93 7.15 2.00
N LYS A 53 12.16 6.64 1.86
CA LYS A 53 13.22 7.32 1.09
C LYS A 53 12.84 7.49 -0.38
N LEU A 54 12.32 6.43 -1.02
CA LEU A 54 11.86 6.45 -2.41
C LEU A 54 10.69 7.42 -2.59
N GLN A 55 9.75 7.44 -1.66
CA GLN A 55 8.64 8.38 -1.66
C GLN A 55 9.15 9.83 -1.58
N ASN A 56 10.04 10.14 -0.63
CA ASN A 56 10.62 11.47 -0.49
C ASN A 56 11.41 11.88 -1.74
N LEU A 57 12.20 10.97 -2.32
CA LEU A 57 12.90 11.21 -3.59
C LEU A 57 11.92 11.62 -4.69
N TRP A 58 10.84 10.85 -4.86
CA TRP A 58 9.82 11.18 -5.85
C TRP A 58 9.21 12.56 -5.60
N PHE A 59 8.75 12.83 -4.38
CA PHE A 59 8.08 14.09 -4.07
C PHE A 59 8.99 15.32 -4.20
N ASN A 60 10.25 15.19 -3.81
CA ASN A 60 11.18 16.32 -3.80
C ASN A 60 11.79 16.58 -5.17
N GLU A 61 12.12 15.53 -5.93
CA GLU A 61 12.93 15.67 -7.15
C GLU A 61 12.18 15.32 -8.45
N PHE A 62 11.16 14.45 -8.42
CA PHE A 62 10.56 13.90 -9.65
C PHE A 62 9.07 14.20 -9.81
N CYS A 63 8.42 14.78 -8.80
CA CYS A 63 6.96 15.00 -8.76
C CYS A 63 6.43 15.91 -9.87
N HIS A 64 7.31 16.67 -10.52
CA HIS A 64 7.00 17.58 -11.60
C HIS A 64 6.97 16.89 -12.97
N LEU A 65 7.45 15.65 -13.09
CA LEU A 65 7.43 14.89 -14.34
C LEU A 65 5.98 14.65 -14.81
N ARG A 66 5.71 14.87 -16.09
CA ARG A 66 4.40 14.62 -16.71
C ARG A 66 4.61 13.84 -18.00
N PHE A 67 3.87 12.74 -18.15
CA PHE A 67 3.85 11.95 -19.38
C PHE A 67 3.31 12.74 -20.57
N VAL A 68 2.36 13.64 -20.31
CA VAL A 68 1.84 14.59 -21.29
C VAL A 68 1.99 16.00 -20.72
N ASN A 69 2.81 16.80 -21.37
CA ASN A 69 3.03 18.19 -21.02
C ASN A 69 2.02 19.07 -21.76
N ILE A 70 1.01 19.52 -21.02
CA ILE A 70 -0.06 20.37 -21.54
C ILE A 70 0.48 21.68 -22.10
N LYS A 71 1.57 22.24 -21.56
CA LYS A 71 2.18 23.48 -22.08
C LYS A 71 2.79 23.26 -23.47
N LYS A 72 3.48 22.12 -23.68
CA LYS A 72 4.00 21.75 -25.00
C LYS A 72 2.87 21.50 -26.00
N LEU A 73 1.77 20.89 -25.53
CA LEU A 73 0.60 20.62 -26.36
C LEU A 73 -0.15 21.91 -26.76
N ALA A 74 -0.32 22.84 -25.82
CA ALA A 74 -0.97 24.13 -26.08
C ALA A 74 -0.12 25.07 -26.95
N ALA A 75 1.20 24.88 -26.96
CA ALA A 75 2.12 25.57 -27.85
C ALA A 75 2.19 24.95 -29.26
N ALA A 76 1.56 23.79 -29.49
CA ALA A 76 1.39 23.26 -30.83
C ALA A 76 0.32 24.06 -31.58
N ASP A 77 0.44 24.14 -32.91
CA ASP A 77 -0.58 24.78 -33.75
C ASP A 77 -1.86 23.93 -33.76
N LEU A 78 -2.74 24.20 -32.79
CA LEU A 78 -4.03 23.56 -32.65
C LEU A 78 -5.01 24.09 -33.72
N PRO A 79 -5.92 23.26 -34.26
CA PRO A 79 -6.13 21.85 -33.94
C PRO A 79 -5.20 20.92 -34.72
N LEU A 80 -4.59 19.95 -34.01
CA LEU A 80 -3.79 18.88 -34.61
C LEU A 80 -4.69 17.81 -35.24
N LEU A 81 -4.21 17.17 -36.31
CA LEU A 81 -4.84 15.94 -36.80
C LEU A 81 -4.72 14.83 -35.75
N PRO A 82 -5.67 13.88 -35.67
CA PRO A 82 -5.61 12.79 -34.70
C PRO A 82 -4.29 12.01 -34.71
N ALA A 83 -3.73 11.76 -35.90
CA ALA A 83 -2.45 11.05 -36.05
C ALA A 83 -1.26 11.87 -35.52
N GLU A 84 -1.26 13.19 -35.72
CA GLU A 84 -0.22 14.10 -35.23
C GLU A 84 -0.27 14.20 -33.71
N PHE A 85 -1.47 14.33 -33.15
CA PHE A 85 -1.69 14.31 -31.72
C PHE A 85 -1.21 13.00 -31.08
N GLU A 86 -1.57 11.85 -31.66
CA GLU A 86 -1.15 10.54 -31.18
C GLU A 86 0.39 10.41 -31.19
N SER A 87 1.02 10.81 -32.29
CA SER A 87 2.48 10.79 -32.43
C SER A 87 3.17 11.67 -31.38
N LEU A 88 2.65 12.88 -31.15
CA LEU A 88 3.15 13.81 -30.15
C LEU A 88 3.06 13.21 -28.73
N VAL A 89 1.90 12.65 -28.36
CA VAL A 89 1.71 12.03 -27.04
C VAL A 89 2.62 10.82 -26.86
N LYS A 90 2.73 9.94 -27.86
CA LYS A 90 3.64 8.78 -27.81
C LYS A 90 5.09 9.21 -27.60
N THR A 91 5.51 10.27 -28.30
CA THR A 91 6.86 10.83 -28.18
C THR A 91 7.11 11.34 -26.75
N GLN A 92 6.19 12.12 -26.19
CA GLN A 92 6.33 12.64 -24.81
C GLN A 92 6.32 11.54 -23.74
N CYS A 93 5.49 10.50 -23.93
CA CYS A 93 5.50 9.32 -23.07
C CYS A 93 6.84 8.58 -23.16
N TRP A 94 7.41 8.45 -24.36
CA TRP A 94 8.71 7.80 -24.57
C TRP A 94 9.85 8.60 -23.94
N GLU A 95 9.87 9.93 -24.10
CA GLU A 95 10.83 10.82 -23.42
C GLU A 95 10.77 10.64 -21.90
N SER A 96 9.56 10.63 -21.33
CA SER A 96 9.34 10.43 -19.91
C SER A 96 9.80 9.04 -19.44
N HIS A 97 9.51 7.99 -20.22
CA HIS A 97 9.99 6.64 -19.97
C HIS A 97 11.52 6.57 -19.95
N GLU A 98 12.19 7.13 -20.97
CA GLU A 98 13.64 7.14 -21.04
C GLU A 98 14.27 7.93 -19.90
N PHE A 99 13.66 9.04 -19.50
CA PHE A 99 14.10 9.81 -18.34
C PHE A 99 13.99 9.00 -17.04
N LEU A 100 12.84 8.34 -16.81
CA LEU A 100 12.67 7.48 -15.64
C LEU A 100 13.70 6.33 -15.63
N ARG A 101 13.93 5.71 -16.78
CA ARG A 101 14.86 4.58 -16.92
C ARG A 101 16.31 5.00 -16.70
N LYS A 102 16.74 6.14 -17.25
CA LYS A 102 18.13 6.59 -17.22
C LYS A 102 18.49 7.43 -16.00
N VAL A 103 17.50 8.07 -15.37
CA VAL A 103 17.74 9.02 -14.27
C VAL A 103 17.09 8.53 -12.99
N TRP A 104 15.77 8.31 -12.97
CA TRP A 104 15.06 7.97 -11.74
C TRP A 104 15.47 6.61 -11.17
N ILE A 105 15.52 5.55 -11.99
CA ILE A 105 15.91 4.20 -11.52
C ILE A 105 17.34 4.21 -10.94
N PRO A 106 18.37 4.75 -11.63
CA PRO A 106 19.71 4.84 -11.05
C PRO A 106 19.78 5.69 -9.77
N THR A 107 19.02 6.78 -9.68
CA THR A 107 18.96 7.58 -8.45
C THR A 107 18.30 6.80 -7.30
N CYS A 108 17.25 6.02 -7.59
CA CYS A 108 16.67 5.10 -6.61
C CYS A 108 17.70 4.08 -6.12
N ALA A 109 18.47 3.47 -7.04
CA ALA A 109 19.49 2.49 -6.70
C ALA A 109 20.57 3.04 -5.75
N LYS A 110 20.94 4.32 -5.90
CA LYS A 110 21.89 4.99 -5.00
C LYS A 110 21.37 5.13 -3.56
N LEU A 111 20.06 5.07 -3.31
CA LEU A 111 19.49 5.14 -1.96
C LEU A 111 19.63 3.83 -1.16
N PHE A 112 19.95 2.72 -1.85
CA PHE A 112 20.14 1.40 -1.23
C PHE A 112 21.59 1.15 -0.76
N VAL A 113 22.52 2.05 -1.11
CA VAL A 113 23.95 1.98 -0.72
C VAL A 113 24.19 2.73 0.58
#